data_AF-V4URT1-F1
#
_entry.id   AF-V4URT1-F1
#
_cell.length_a   1.000
_cell.length_b   1.000
_cell.length_c   1.000
_cell.angle_alpha   90.00
_cell.angle_beta   90.00
_cell.angle_gamma   90.00
#
_symmetry.space_group_name_H-M   'P 1'
#
loop_
_entity.id
_entity.type
_entity.pdbx_description
1 polymer ?
#
loop_
_entity_poly.entity_id
_entity_poly.type
_entity_poly.pdbx_seq_one_letter_code
_entity_poly.pdbx_strand_id
1 'polypeptide(L)'
;MSAPSTPIQQQSYVPLFEGENYEFWCVRMKTLFISLDLWELQQTDARAFGKFLQGVSNSIFPRIIGAIKAKEAWYILHNKFKGRSKVKISKLQDLKGDFENINLKENETMQEFSDRFTKLMNQMKIYGDQIE
;
A
#
# COMPACT_ATOMS: atom_id res chain seq x y z
N MET A 1 -42.17 24.98 -13.55
CA MET A 1 -40.82 25.10 -14.14
C MET A 1 -39.92 24.14 -13.39
N SER A 2 -39.58 23.00 -13.98
CA SER A 2 -38.75 21.98 -13.31
C SER A 2 -37.27 22.32 -13.47
N ALA A 3 -36.51 22.31 -12.37
CA ALA A 3 -35.07 22.55 -12.38
C ALA A 3 -34.33 21.44 -13.15
N PRO A 4 -33.26 21.76 -13.90
CA PRO A 4 -32.47 20.75 -14.58
C PRO A 4 -31.72 19.91 -13.56
N SER A 5 -31.94 18.59 -13.58
CA SER A 5 -31.14 17.64 -12.82
C SER A 5 -29.72 17.66 -13.37
N THR A 6 -28.77 18.17 -12.57
CA THR A 6 -27.35 18.08 -12.88
C THR A 6 -26.99 16.61 -13.06
N PRO A 7 -26.31 16.19 -14.14
CA PRO A 7 -25.80 14.84 -14.24
C PRO A 7 -24.84 14.64 -13.07
N ILE A 8 -25.11 13.65 -12.23
CA ILE A 8 -24.15 13.19 -11.23
C ILE A 8 -22.95 12.70 -12.04
N GLN A 9 -21.93 13.53 -12.20
CA GLN A 9 -20.63 13.07 -12.66
C GLN A 9 -20.18 12.05 -11.63
N GLN A 10 -20.18 10.78 -12.00
CA GLN A 10 -19.66 9.71 -11.15
C GLN A 10 -18.15 9.95 -10.99
N GLN A 11 -17.81 10.74 -9.97
CA GLN A 11 -16.44 11.12 -9.69
C GLN A 11 -15.75 9.88 -9.14
N SER A 12 -15.08 9.15 -10.03
CA SER A 12 -14.35 7.94 -9.66
C SER A 12 -13.27 8.29 -8.64
N TYR A 13 -13.42 7.75 -7.43
CA TYR A 13 -12.49 7.95 -6.33
C TYR A 13 -11.12 7.40 -6.70
N VAL A 14 -10.10 8.27 -6.69
CA VAL A 14 -8.72 7.86 -6.96
C VAL A 14 -8.10 7.34 -5.67
N PRO A 15 -7.60 6.09 -5.63
CA PRO A 15 -6.99 5.54 -4.42
C PRO A 15 -5.68 6.27 -4.12
N LEU A 16 -5.54 6.80 -2.91
CA LEU A 16 -4.33 7.47 -2.44
C LEU A 16 -3.26 6.45 -2.01
N PHE A 17 -2.02 6.65 -2.45
CA PHE A 17 -0.87 5.86 -2.02
C PHE A 17 0.05 6.65 -1.10
N GLU A 18 0.26 6.10 0.10
CA GLU A 18 1.09 6.71 1.17
C GLU A 18 2.37 5.93 1.46
N GLY A 19 2.62 4.84 0.74
CA GLY A 19 3.83 4.01 0.87
C GLY A 19 3.58 2.61 1.43
N GLU A 20 2.36 2.36 1.92
CA GLU A 20 1.90 1.08 2.46
C GLU A 20 0.87 0.41 1.56
N ASN A 21 0.63 -0.89 1.78
CA ASN A 21 -0.38 -1.66 1.05
C ASN A 21 -0.27 -1.54 -0.49
N TYR A 22 0.97 -1.52 -0.99
CA TYR A 22 1.27 -1.22 -2.40
C TYR A 22 0.56 -2.17 -3.37
N GLU A 23 0.48 -3.46 -3.05
CA GLU A 23 -0.23 -4.45 -3.85
C GLU A 23 -1.73 -4.14 -3.96
N PHE A 24 -2.38 -3.70 -2.87
CA PHE A 24 -3.78 -3.30 -2.87
C PHE A 24 -3.99 -2.02 -3.68
N TRP A 25 -3.14 -1.02 -3.47
CA TRP A 25 -3.17 0.21 -4.26
C TRP A 25 -3.02 -0.09 -5.75
N CYS A 26 -2.11 -1.00 -6.13
CA CYS A 26 -1.93 -1.40 -7.53
C CYS A 26 -3.21 -1.97 -8.14
N VAL A 27 -3.92 -2.84 -7.42
CA VAL A 27 -5.18 -3.42 -7.90
C VAL A 27 -6.21 -2.31 -8.11
N ARG A 28 -6.44 -1.45 -7.11
CA ARG A 28 -7.41 -0.35 -7.20
C ARG A 28 -7.09 0.63 -8.33
N MET A 29 -5.81 0.96 -8.50
CA MET A 29 -5.36 1.89 -9.52
C MET A 29 -5.50 1.30 -10.93
N LYS A 30 -5.19 0.01 -11.12
CA LYS A 30 -5.44 -0.70 -12.39
C LYS A 30 -6.93 -0.76 -12.72
N THR A 31 -7.77 -1.12 -11.74
CA THR A 31 -9.23 -1.14 -11.91
C THR A 31 -9.75 0.22 -12.34
N LEU A 32 -9.26 1.31 -11.72
CA LEU A 32 -9.60 2.68 -12.12
C LEU A 32 -9.22 2.94 -13.59
N PHE A 33 -7.99 2.62 -13.99
CA PHE A 33 -7.54 2.82 -15.37
C PHE A 33 -8.34 2.01 -16.38
N ILE A 34 -8.68 0.77 -16.07
CA ILE A 34 -9.54 -0.07 -16.92
C ILE A 34 -10.93 0.54 -17.02
N SER A 35 -11.54 0.96 -15.90
CA SER A 35 -12.89 1.53 -15.88
C SER A 35 -13.02 2.87 -16.64
N LEU A 36 -11.90 3.53 -16.90
CA LEU A 36 -11.82 4.81 -17.61
C LEU A 36 -11.24 4.66 -19.03
N ASP A 37 -11.01 3.43 -19.51
CA ASP A 37 -10.37 3.14 -20.80
C ASP A 37 -8.98 3.81 -20.95
N LEU A 38 -8.21 3.89 -19.85
CA LEU A 38 -6.89 4.52 -19.78
C LEU A 38 -5.73 3.51 -19.76
N TRP A 39 -5.99 2.20 -19.78
CA TRP A 39 -4.96 1.17 -19.59
C TRP A 39 -4.05 0.92 -20.82
N GLU A 40 -4.59 1.01 -22.03
CA GLU A 40 -3.93 0.55 -23.27
C GLU A 40 -3.54 1.68 -24.26
N LEU A 41 -3.94 2.93 -24.02
CA LEU A 41 -3.84 3.99 -25.04
C LEU A 41 -2.66 4.94 -24.78
N GLN A 42 -1.65 4.91 -25.66
CA GLN A 42 -0.44 5.74 -25.53
C GLN A 42 -0.69 7.27 -25.64
N GLN A 43 -1.78 7.69 -26.32
CA GLN A 43 -2.23 9.10 -26.36
C GLN A 43 -3.04 9.52 -25.11
N THR A 44 -3.43 8.57 -24.26
CA THR A 44 -4.09 8.84 -22.97
C THR A 44 -3.12 9.04 -21.82
N ASP A 45 -1.81 8.98 -22.08
CA ASP A 45 -0.78 9.02 -21.06
C ASP A 45 -0.84 10.29 -20.20
N ALA A 46 -1.19 11.46 -20.75
CA ALA A 46 -1.37 12.67 -19.95
C ALA A 46 -2.58 12.59 -18.99
N ARG A 47 -3.70 11.97 -19.41
CA ARG A 47 -4.89 11.76 -18.56
C ARG A 47 -4.63 10.66 -17.52
N ALA A 48 -4.03 9.56 -17.95
CA ALA A 48 -3.59 8.48 -17.08
C ALA A 48 -2.58 8.98 -16.05
N PHE A 49 -1.63 9.83 -16.46
CA PHE A 49 -0.64 10.43 -15.57
C PHE A 49 -1.29 11.41 -14.60
N GLY A 50 -2.21 12.27 -15.07
CA GLY A 50 -3.00 13.13 -14.19
C GLY A 50 -3.77 12.34 -13.12
N LYS A 51 -4.39 11.22 -13.50
CA LYS A 51 -5.04 10.31 -12.54
C LYS A 51 -4.04 9.61 -11.62
N PHE A 52 -2.89 9.19 -12.14
CA PHE A 52 -1.79 8.62 -11.35
C PHE A 52 -1.32 9.59 -10.27
N LEU A 53 -1.07 10.84 -10.63
CA LEU A 53 -0.62 11.87 -9.70
C LEU A 53 -1.64 12.16 -8.60
N GLN A 54 -2.95 12.13 -8.90
CA GLN A 54 -4.01 12.22 -7.89
C GLN A 54 -4.00 11.05 -6.90
N GLY A 55 -3.50 9.88 -7.33
CA GLY A 55 -3.40 8.68 -6.51
C GLY A 55 -2.10 8.58 -5.71
N VAL A 56 -1.27 9.61 -5.70
CA VAL A 56 0.03 9.62 -5.03
C VAL A 56 0.08 10.77 -4.02
N SER A 57 0.37 10.44 -2.76
CA SER A 57 0.50 11.44 -1.70
C SER A 57 1.79 12.27 -1.83
N ASN A 58 1.84 13.41 -1.12
CA ASN A 58 3.01 14.28 -1.08
C ASN A 58 4.27 13.61 -0.51
N SER A 59 4.13 12.57 0.32
CA SER A 59 5.28 11.81 0.84
C SER A 59 5.88 10.86 -0.21
N ILE A 60 5.09 10.45 -1.20
CA ILE A 60 5.50 9.56 -2.28
C ILE A 60 5.90 10.33 -3.53
N PHE A 61 5.28 11.48 -3.79
CA PHE A 61 5.51 12.30 -4.98
C PHE A 61 7.00 12.57 -5.32
N PRO A 62 7.90 12.89 -4.36
CA PRO A 62 9.32 13.10 -4.65
C PRO A 62 10.01 11.91 -5.31
N ARG A 63 9.45 10.70 -5.18
CA ARG A 63 9.99 9.49 -5.78
C ARG A 63 9.72 9.39 -7.29
N ILE A 64 8.74 10.13 -7.81
CA ILE A 64 8.31 10.07 -9.22
C ILE A 64 8.47 11.40 -9.96
N ILE A 65 9.10 12.41 -9.35
CA ILE A 65 9.17 13.78 -9.88
C ILE A 65 9.80 13.89 -11.28
N GLY A 66 10.65 12.93 -11.67
CA GLY A 66 11.27 12.87 -12.99
C GLY A 66 10.46 12.10 -14.05
N ALA A 67 9.32 11.51 -13.69
CA ALA A 67 8.46 10.82 -14.64
C ALA A 67 7.54 11.82 -15.34
N ILE A 68 7.39 11.67 -16.65
CA ILE A 68 6.44 12.48 -17.45
C ILE A 68 5.30 11.63 -18.01
N LYS A 69 5.34 10.32 -17.75
CA LYS A 69 4.40 9.30 -18.21
C LYS A 69 3.86 8.47 -17.06
N ALA A 70 2.62 8.02 -17.15
CA ALA A 70 2.01 7.13 -16.16
C ALA A 70 2.79 5.82 -16.03
N LYS A 71 3.26 5.28 -17.16
CA LYS A 71 4.05 4.04 -17.20
C LYS A 71 5.40 4.17 -16.49
N GLU A 72 6.09 5.31 -16.66
CA GLU A 72 7.37 5.58 -16.01
C GLU A 72 7.19 5.68 -14.49
N ALA A 73 6.22 6.47 -14.04
CA ALA A 73 5.90 6.63 -12.62
C ALA A 73 5.47 5.29 -11.99
N TRP A 74 4.66 4.50 -12.71
CA TRP A 74 4.27 3.15 -12.30
C TRP A 74 5.49 2.25 -12.11
N TYR A 75 6.42 2.23 -13.06
CA TYR A 75 7.64 1.41 -13.00
C TYR A 75 8.52 1.79 -11.81
N ILE A 76 8.71 3.10 -11.55
CA ILE A 76 9.48 3.59 -10.41
C ILE A 76 8.87 3.12 -9.08
N LEU A 77 7.56 3.27 -8.89
CA LEU A 77 6.88 2.80 -7.68
C LEU A 77 6.93 1.27 -7.58
N HIS A 78 6.75 0.55 -8.70
CA HIS A 78 6.79 -0.91 -8.73
C HIS A 78 8.12 -1.45 -8.25
N ASN A 79 9.22 -0.96 -8.81
CA ASN A 79 10.55 -1.42 -8.39
C ASN A 79 10.84 -1.13 -6.91
N LYS A 80 10.24 -0.07 -6.36
CA LYS A 80 10.52 0.36 -5.00
C LYS A 80 9.69 -0.37 -3.93
N PHE A 81 8.43 -0.66 -4.23
CA PHE A 81 7.45 -1.11 -3.24
C PHE A 81 6.95 -2.54 -3.45
N LYS A 82 7.18 -3.13 -4.62
CA LYS A 82 6.80 -4.53 -4.87
C LYS A 82 7.35 -5.46 -3.80
N GLY A 83 6.48 -6.31 -3.25
CA GLY A 83 6.84 -7.32 -2.28
C GLY A 83 6.97 -6.81 -0.85
N ARG A 84 6.90 -5.49 -0.59
CA ARG A 84 7.01 -4.95 0.77
C ARG A 84 5.86 -5.43 1.65
N SER A 85 4.60 -5.33 1.20
CA SER A 85 3.46 -5.79 2.00
C SER A 85 3.47 -7.31 2.18
N LYS A 86 3.90 -8.07 1.15
CA LYS A 86 4.06 -9.54 1.27
C LYS A 86 5.10 -9.93 2.34
N VAL A 87 6.24 -9.26 2.36
CA VAL A 87 7.28 -9.50 3.39
C VAL A 87 6.76 -9.16 4.79
N LYS A 88 5.98 -8.08 4.93
CA LYS A 88 5.36 -7.72 6.23
C LYS A 88 4.35 -8.76 6.69
N ILE A 89 3.46 -9.21 5.80
CA ILE A 89 2.47 -10.26 6.10
C ILE A 89 3.18 -11.57 6.51
N SER A 90 4.18 -12.00 5.75
CA SER A 90 4.96 -13.21 6.07
C SER A 90 5.59 -13.10 7.46
N LYS A 91 6.28 -12.00 7.75
CA LYS A 91 6.88 -11.78 9.06
C LYS A 91 5.84 -11.76 10.18
N LEU A 92 4.67 -11.16 9.95
CA LEU A 92 3.60 -11.17 10.93
C LEU A 92 3.05 -12.57 11.17
N GLN A 93 2.96 -13.41 10.14
CA GLN A 93 2.58 -14.82 10.28
C GLN A 93 3.63 -15.62 11.07
N ASP A 94 4.91 -15.43 10.77
CA ASP A 94 6.00 -16.07 11.52
C ASP A 94 5.95 -15.68 13.00
N LEU A 95 5.79 -14.39 13.30
CA LEU A 95 5.70 -13.89 14.68
C LEU A 95 4.45 -14.40 15.43
N LYS A 96 3.32 -14.60 14.72
CA LYS A 96 2.15 -15.26 15.31
C LYS A 96 2.45 -16.70 15.70
N GLY A 97 3.17 -17.43 14.85
CA GLY A 97 3.65 -18.77 15.17
C GLY A 97 4.60 -18.79 16.37
N ASP A 98 5.54 -17.83 16.44
CA ASP A 98 6.43 -17.69 17.60
C ASP A 98 5.67 -17.36 18.90
N PHE A 99 4.60 -16.56 18.80
CA PHE A 99 3.74 -16.20 19.92
C PHE A 99 2.93 -17.40 20.43
N GLU A 100 2.35 -18.19 19.54
CA GLU A 100 1.63 -19.42 19.90
C GLU A 100 2.55 -20.42 20.61
N ASN A 101 3.84 -20.42 20.30
CA ASN A 101 4.84 -21.30 20.88
C ASN A 101 5.64 -20.67 22.03
N ILE A 102 5.27 -19.47 22.51
CA ILE A 102 6.04 -18.78 23.54
C ILE A 102 5.87 -19.45 24.91
N ASN A 103 6.96 -20.00 25.44
CA ASN A 103 7.00 -20.60 26.78
C ASN A 103 8.31 -20.23 27.48
N LEU A 104 8.32 -20.28 28.81
CA LEU A 104 9.52 -20.11 29.63
C LEU A 104 10.49 -21.27 29.36
N LYS A 105 11.75 -20.97 29.05
CA LYS A 105 12.77 -22.00 28.81
C LYS A 105 13.42 -22.46 30.11
N GLU A 106 13.96 -23.68 30.13
CA GLU A 106 14.56 -24.31 31.33
C GLU A 106 15.71 -23.48 31.95
N ASN A 107 16.44 -22.71 31.14
CA ASN A 107 17.57 -21.88 31.56
C ASN A 107 17.32 -20.37 31.40
N GLU A 108 16.05 -19.95 31.35
CA GLU A 108 15.65 -18.55 31.19
C GLU A 108 15.05 -18.02 32.50
N THR A 109 15.51 -16.86 32.95
CA THR A 109 14.92 -16.15 34.09
C THR A 109 13.59 -15.52 33.71
N MET A 110 12.74 -15.21 34.71
CA MET A 110 11.46 -14.54 34.45
C MET A 110 11.63 -13.18 33.77
N GLN A 111 12.73 -12.46 34.06
CA GLN A 111 13.02 -11.18 33.42
C GLN A 111 13.37 -11.36 31.94
N GLU A 112 14.24 -12.31 31.62
CA GLU A 112 14.62 -12.62 30.24
C GLU A 112 13.40 -13.06 29.41
N PHE A 113 12.51 -13.86 30.01
CA PHE A 113 11.23 -14.22 29.39
C PHE A 113 10.35 -13.00 29.13
N SER A 114 10.17 -12.12 30.13
CA SER A 114 9.39 -10.90 29.99
C SER A 114 9.95 -9.96 28.91
N ASP A 115 11.27 -9.88 28.79
CA ASP A 115 11.95 -9.07 27.78
C ASP A 115 11.73 -9.66 26.38
N ARG A 116 11.82 -10.98 26.24
CA ARG A 116 11.52 -11.69 24.98
C ARG A 116 10.05 -11.55 24.57
N PHE A 117 9.13 -11.71 25.51
CA PHE A 117 7.70 -11.52 25.29
C PHE A 117 7.37 -10.10 24.83
N THR A 118 7.91 -9.09 25.54
CA THR A 118 7.74 -7.68 25.17
C THR A 118 8.31 -7.38 23.78
N LYS A 119 9.48 -7.93 23.47
CA LYS A 119 10.11 -7.77 22.15
C LYS A 119 9.23 -8.36 21.05
N LEU A 120 8.68 -9.55 21.25
CA LEU A 120 7.78 -10.21 20.29
C LEU A 120 6.51 -9.38 20.06
N MET A 121 5.85 -8.93 21.14
CA MET A 121 4.66 -8.08 21.08
C MET A 121 4.93 -6.76 20.33
N ASN A 122 6.05 -6.11 20.60
CA ASN A 122 6.43 -4.89 19.91
C ASN A 122 6.66 -5.11 18.40
N GLN A 123 7.28 -6.23 18.02
CA GLN A 123 7.47 -6.57 16.61
C GLN A 123 6.14 -6.84 15.91
N MET A 124 5.24 -7.62 16.55
CA MET A 124 3.90 -7.88 16.00
C MET A 124 3.11 -6.59 15.80
N LYS A 125 3.18 -5.66 16.76
CA LYS A 125 2.57 -4.33 16.62
C LYS A 125 3.12 -3.56 15.43
N ILE A 126 4.45 -3.47 15.29
CA ILE A 126 5.11 -2.75 14.19
C ILE A 126 4.67 -3.29 12.82
N TYR A 127 4.57 -4.61 12.66
CA TYR A 127 4.16 -5.21 11.38
C TYR A 127 2.64 -5.21 11.18
N GLY A 128 1.83 -5.22 12.26
CA GLY A 128 0.37 -5.14 12.21
C GLY A 128 -0.14 -3.74 11.86
N ASP A 129 0.35 -2.71 12.54
CA ASP A 129 -0.07 -1.30 12.34
C ASP A 129 0.31 -0.78 10.93
N GLN A 130 1.23 -1.46 10.24
CA GLN A 130 1.65 -1.12 8.87
C GLN A 130 0.85 -1.85 7.78
N ILE A 131 -0.09 -2.72 8.15
CA ILE A 131 -0.94 -3.47 7.22
C ILE A 131 -2.36 -2.88 7.16
N GLU A 132 -2.82 -2.15 8.19
CA GLU A 132 -4.09 -1.40 8.19
C GLU A 132 -4.07 -0.20 7.21
#